data_AF-A0A0D3DNP5-F1
#
_entry.id   AF-A0A0D3DNP5-F1
#
_cell.length_a   1.000
_cell.length_b   1.000
_cell.length_c   1.000
_cell.angle_alpha   90.00
_cell.angle_beta   90.00
_cell.angle_gamma   90.00
#
_symmetry.space_group_name_H-M   'P 1'
#
loop_
_entity.id
_entity.type
_entity.pdbx_description
1 polymer ?
#
loop_
_entity_poly.entity_id
_entity_poly.type
_entity_poly.pdbx_seq_one_letter_code
_entity_poly.pdbx_strand_id
1 'polypeptide(L)'
;ITSAGIDVWLCKTLFLCPLKALPNECSSGGLSAILRCDDFSSLFPPTTKVKCMSDAGFFLDAVYISGARSLRRMYFGVVNTQGLQNTLPRTCTSHLDATSCFFPQNIINQVKSPLFILNSAFDSWQIESSIAPPSADPSGSWHNCSSSFKCNASQMQFLEAERKDTWFPGNSQPGEDKGIAVAVGDWYFERAKK
;
A
#
# COMPACT_ATOMS: atom_id res chain seq x y z
N ILE A 1 35.30 -0.34 -17.89
CA ILE A 1 34.02 -0.11 -17.18
C ILE A 1 32.96 -0.82 -18.00
N THR A 2 32.70 -2.08 -17.66
CA THR A 2 31.79 -2.97 -18.37
C THR A 2 30.34 -2.67 -18.00
N SER A 3 29.46 -2.90 -18.96
CA SER A 3 27.99 -2.83 -18.93
C SER A 3 27.35 -3.63 -17.77
N ALA A 4 27.42 -3.11 -16.55
CA ALA A 4 26.53 -3.49 -15.47
C ALA A 4 25.46 -2.39 -15.36
N GLY A 5 24.22 -2.72 -15.75
CA GLY A 5 23.09 -1.81 -15.62
C GLY A 5 23.01 -1.27 -14.19
N ILE A 6 22.90 0.04 -14.06
CA ILE A 6 22.67 0.66 -12.76
C ILE A 6 21.23 0.29 -12.38
N ASP A 7 21.08 -0.64 -11.45
CA ASP A 7 19.78 -0.92 -10.83
C ASP A 7 19.53 0.18 -9.78
N VAL A 8 18.50 0.99 -9.97
CA VAL A 8 18.12 2.03 -9.00
C VAL A 8 16.88 1.56 -8.26
N TRP A 9 17.01 1.47 -6.94
CA TRP A 9 15.92 1.04 -6.08
C TRP A 9 15.27 2.23 -5.40
N LEU A 10 13.98 2.45 -5.67
CA LEU A 10 13.19 3.34 -4.85
C LEU A 10 12.63 2.53 -3.68
N CYS A 11 13.32 2.63 -2.55
CA CYS A 11 12.72 2.31 -1.28
C CYS A 11 12.85 3.50 -0.37
N LYS A 12 11.72 4.14 -0.10
CA LYS A 12 11.68 5.19 0.91
C LYS A 12 11.43 4.64 2.32
N THR A 13 11.50 3.32 2.53
CA THR A 13 10.86 2.75 3.73
C THR A 13 11.62 1.65 4.46
N LEU A 14 12.50 0.87 3.81
CA LEU A 14 13.13 -0.26 4.50
C LEU A 14 14.29 0.14 5.43
N PHE A 15 15.02 1.22 5.12
CA PHE A 15 16.23 1.60 5.86
C PHE A 15 16.03 2.76 6.86
N LEU A 16 14.88 3.43 6.83
CA LEU A 16 14.58 4.60 7.66
C LEU A 16 13.37 4.42 8.58
N CYS A 17 12.86 3.19 8.74
CA CYS A 17 11.85 2.88 9.75
C CYS A 17 12.52 2.25 11.00
N PRO A 18 13.30 2.99 11.82
CA PRO A 18 13.57 2.48 13.16
C PRO A 18 12.22 2.43 13.88
N LEU A 19 12.01 1.39 14.68
CA LEU A 19 10.83 1.07 15.51
C LEU A 19 10.35 2.20 16.48
N LYS A 20 10.76 3.46 16.31
CA LYS A 20 10.51 4.57 17.23
C LYS A 20 10.36 5.97 16.61
N ALA A 21 10.34 6.14 15.29
CA ALA A 21 10.09 7.43 14.66
C ALA A 21 8.79 7.39 13.86
N LEU A 22 7.80 8.19 14.27
CA LEU A 22 6.59 8.57 13.52
C LEU A 22 5.91 7.44 12.69
N PRO A 23 4.88 6.75 13.24
CA PRO A 23 4.17 5.64 12.57
C PRO A 23 3.64 5.97 11.16
N ASN A 24 3.44 7.25 10.87
CA ASN A 24 2.89 7.77 9.63
C ASN A 24 3.91 7.93 8.48
N GLU A 25 5.22 7.96 8.75
CA GLU A 25 6.23 8.21 7.70
C GLU A 25 6.49 6.96 6.83
N CYS A 26 6.44 5.76 7.41
CA CYS A 26 6.73 4.54 6.65
C CYS A 26 5.61 4.20 5.67
N SER A 27 4.37 4.30 6.15
CA SER A 27 3.19 3.96 5.37
C SER A 27 2.90 4.97 4.24
N SER A 28 3.01 6.27 4.51
CA SER A 28 2.89 7.31 3.48
C SER A 28 4.00 7.22 2.42
N GLY A 29 5.21 6.80 2.82
CA GLY A 29 6.31 6.47 1.93
C GLY A 29 6.00 5.28 1.02
N GLY A 30 5.38 4.23 1.56
CA GLY A 30 4.91 3.07 0.78
C GLY A 30 3.85 3.46 -0.26
N LEU A 31 2.82 4.22 0.15
CA LEU A 31 1.78 4.71 -0.75
C LEU A 31 2.38 5.59 -1.87
N SER A 32 3.33 6.46 -1.53
CA SER A 32 4.05 7.27 -2.52
C SER A 32 4.87 6.41 -3.48
N ALA A 33 5.46 5.30 -3.03
CA ALA A 33 6.21 4.39 -3.90
C ALA A 33 5.30 3.74 -4.95
N ILE A 34 4.04 3.41 -4.59
CA ILE A 34 3.04 2.94 -5.55
C ILE A 34 2.68 4.05 -6.55
N LEU A 35 2.31 5.23 -6.04
CA LEU A 35 1.78 6.33 -6.84
C LEU A 35 2.81 6.93 -7.81
N ARG A 36 4.10 6.92 -7.44
CA ARG A 36 5.16 7.65 -8.17
C ARG A 36 6.24 6.74 -8.75
N CYS A 37 6.03 5.42 -8.78
CA CYS A 37 7.06 4.50 -9.28
C CYS A 37 7.44 4.80 -10.74
N ASP A 38 6.45 4.95 -11.61
CA ASP A 38 6.67 5.21 -13.04
C ASP A 38 7.30 6.59 -13.27
N ASP A 39 6.87 7.60 -12.51
CA ASP A 39 7.47 8.94 -12.55
C ASP A 39 8.95 8.88 -12.14
N PHE A 40 9.27 8.19 -11.05
CA PHE A 40 10.64 8.00 -10.61
C PHE A 40 11.46 7.23 -11.67
N SER A 41 10.88 6.21 -12.27
CA SER A 41 11.50 5.47 -13.37
C SER A 41 11.81 6.35 -14.58
N SER A 42 10.96 7.34 -14.87
CA SER A 42 11.13 8.25 -16.00
C SER A 42 12.29 9.24 -15.84
N LEU A 43 12.83 9.39 -14.63
CA LEU A 43 14.00 10.25 -14.36
C LEU A 43 15.30 9.64 -14.87
N PHE A 44 15.30 8.36 -15.24
CA PHE A 44 16.49 7.63 -15.65
C PHE A 44 16.43 7.22 -17.12
N PRO A 45 17.59 6.97 -17.76
CA PRO A 45 17.63 6.42 -19.11
C PRO A 45 16.92 5.06 -19.19
N PRO A 46 16.38 4.65 -20.35
CA PRO A 46 15.72 3.34 -20.52
C PRO A 46 16.61 2.12 -20.21
N THR A 47 17.93 2.30 -20.17
CA THR A 47 18.91 1.28 -19.79
C THR A 47 19.00 1.04 -18.28
N THR A 48 18.49 1.97 -17.48
CA THR A 48 18.46 1.88 -16.02
C THR A 48 17.22 1.12 -15.61
N LYS A 49 17.42 0.03 -14.87
CA LYS A 49 16.31 -0.76 -14.34
C LYS A 49 15.90 -0.18 -13.00
N VAL A 50 14.70 0.37 -12.98
CA VAL A 50 14.10 0.90 -11.75
C VAL A 50 13.13 -0.12 -11.19
N LYS A 51 13.24 -0.36 -9.88
CA LYS A 51 12.30 -1.20 -9.12
C LYS A 51 11.82 -0.43 -7.91
N CYS A 52 10.54 -0.55 -7.58
CA CYS A 52 9.94 0.10 -6.42
C CYS A 52 9.45 -0.94 -5.43
N MET A 53 9.53 -0.61 -4.15
CA MET A 53 8.92 -1.40 -3.08
C MET A 53 8.03 -0.51 -2.24
N SER A 54 6.80 -0.96 -2.04
CA SER A 54 5.86 -0.39 -1.08
C SER A 54 5.84 -1.27 0.16
N ASP A 55 6.09 -0.68 1.32
CA ASP A 55 5.95 -1.33 2.62
C ASP A 55 4.85 -0.60 3.41
N ALA A 56 3.85 -1.35 3.87
CA ALA A 56 2.69 -0.86 4.62
C ALA A 56 1.93 0.31 3.93
N GLY A 57 2.01 0.41 2.61
CA GLY A 57 1.48 1.52 1.82
C GLY A 57 0.21 1.20 1.04
N PHE A 58 -0.31 -0.03 1.14
CA PHE A 58 -1.46 -0.47 0.38
C PHE A 58 -2.74 -0.39 1.23
N PHE A 59 -3.39 0.78 1.19
CA PHE A 59 -4.63 1.02 1.91
C PHE A 59 -5.86 0.83 1.06
N LEU A 60 -6.94 0.36 1.68
CA LEU A 60 -8.20 0.06 1.00
C LEU A 60 -9.22 1.17 1.23
N ASP A 61 -10.02 1.48 0.20
CA ASP A 61 -11.24 2.31 0.32
C ASP A 61 -12.38 1.45 0.89
N ALA A 62 -12.19 1.02 2.14
CA ALA A 62 -13.09 0.14 2.88
C ALA A 62 -14.26 0.92 3.50
N VAL A 63 -15.40 0.23 3.66
CA VAL A 63 -16.55 0.76 4.40
C VAL A 63 -16.40 0.38 5.88
N TYR A 64 -16.56 1.37 6.76
CA TYR A 64 -16.43 1.24 8.21
C TYR A 64 -17.57 0.38 8.83
N ILE A 65 -17.43 -0.13 10.07
CA ILE A 65 -18.48 -0.92 10.76
C ILE A 65 -19.83 -0.16 10.97
N SER A 66 -19.79 1.17 11.05
CA SER A 66 -20.92 2.12 11.04
C SER A 66 -21.35 2.62 9.65
N GLY A 67 -20.73 2.13 8.56
CA GLY A 67 -21.11 2.47 7.18
C GLY A 67 -20.45 3.74 6.60
N ALA A 68 -19.59 4.43 7.34
CA ALA A 68 -18.86 5.61 6.85
C ALA A 68 -17.58 5.25 6.06
N ARG A 69 -16.99 6.22 5.33
CA ARG A 69 -15.70 6.08 4.64
C ARG A 69 -14.69 7.13 5.13
N SER A 70 -14.20 6.97 6.37
CA SER A 70 -13.34 7.95 7.03
C SER A 70 -12.02 8.18 6.29
N LEU A 71 -11.36 7.11 5.84
CA LEU A 71 -10.10 7.21 5.10
C LEU A 71 -10.29 7.92 3.75
N ARG A 72 -11.37 7.64 3.04
CA ARG A 72 -11.71 8.35 1.80
C ARG A 72 -11.89 9.85 2.03
N ARG A 73 -12.55 10.26 3.12
CA ARG A 73 -12.70 11.68 3.48
C ARG A 73 -11.35 12.32 3.79
N MET A 74 -10.48 11.63 4.54
CA MET A 74 -9.11 12.09 4.80
C MET A 74 -8.34 12.25 3.48
N TYR A 75 -8.36 11.24 2.61
CA TYR A 75 -7.67 11.26 1.32
C TYR A 75 -8.23 12.32 0.37
N PHE A 76 -9.53 12.57 0.38
CA PHE A 76 -10.12 13.70 -0.34
C PHE A 76 -9.48 15.03 0.10
N GLY A 77 -9.33 15.22 1.42
CA GLY A 77 -8.63 16.37 1.98
C GLY A 77 -7.17 16.47 1.52
N VAL A 78 -6.44 15.37 1.54
CA VAL A 78 -5.04 15.30 1.06
C VAL A 78 -4.94 15.64 -0.42
N VAL A 79 -5.73 14.98 -1.26
CA VAL A 79 -5.74 15.18 -2.72
C VAL A 79 -6.03 16.62 -3.06
N ASN A 80 -7.06 17.21 -2.45
CA ASN A 80 -7.46 18.59 -2.73
C ASN A 80 -6.42 19.61 -2.22
N THR A 81 -5.90 19.42 -1.00
CA THR A 81 -4.95 20.35 -0.38
C THR A 81 -3.60 20.34 -1.09
N GLN A 82 -3.14 19.17 -1.53
CA GLN A 82 -1.84 18.99 -2.17
C GLN A 82 -1.91 19.08 -3.70
N GLY A 83 -3.09 19.35 -4.28
CA GLY A 83 -3.25 19.49 -5.73
C GLY A 83 -2.97 18.21 -6.52
N LEU A 84 -3.16 17.03 -5.91
CA LEU A 84 -2.75 15.75 -6.49
C LEU A 84 -3.60 15.32 -7.69
N GLN A 85 -4.75 15.95 -7.92
CA GLN A 85 -5.59 15.70 -9.09
C GLN A 85 -4.84 15.84 -10.42
N ASN A 86 -3.80 16.69 -10.45
CA ASN A 86 -2.98 16.93 -11.65
C ASN A 86 -1.80 15.96 -11.80
N THR A 87 -1.49 15.23 -10.73
CA THR A 87 -0.31 14.35 -10.63
C THR A 87 -0.69 12.88 -10.70
N LEU A 88 -1.93 12.54 -10.36
CA LEU A 88 -2.43 11.17 -10.41
C LEU A 88 -2.53 10.64 -11.85
N PRO A 89 -2.42 9.31 -12.06
CA PRO A 89 -2.46 8.70 -13.39
C PRO A 89 -3.72 9.08 -14.17
N ARG A 90 -3.55 9.68 -15.36
CA ARG A 90 -4.66 10.04 -16.26
C ARG A 90 -5.51 8.85 -16.67
N THR A 91 -4.86 7.69 -16.80
CA THR A 91 -5.52 6.42 -17.07
C THR A 91 -6.59 6.13 -16.02
N CYS A 92 -6.36 6.43 -14.75
CA CYS A 92 -7.35 6.30 -13.68
C CYS A 92 -8.34 7.50 -13.64
N THR A 93 -7.82 8.73 -13.64
CA THR A 93 -8.67 9.93 -13.45
C THR A 93 -9.60 10.24 -14.62
N SER A 94 -9.43 9.55 -15.76
CA SER A 94 -10.35 9.60 -16.89
C SER A 94 -11.72 8.98 -16.63
N HIS A 95 -11.84 8.06 -15.65
CA HIS A 95 -13.08 7.33 -15.38
C HIS A 95 -13.42 7.20 -13.89
N LEU A 96 -12.51 7.59 -13.00
CA LEU A 96 -12.73 7.67 -11.55
C LEU A 96 -12.35 9.07 -11.04
N ASP A 97 -12.92 9.46 -9.90
CA ASP A 97 -12.52 10.70 -9.24
C ASP A 97 -11.09 10.61 -8.67
N ALA A 98 -10.45 11.77 -8.49
CA ALA A 98 -9.07 11.84 -8.02
C ALA A 98 -8.85 11.18 -6.64
N THR A 99 -9.85 11.18 -5.75
CA THR A 99 -9.72 10.52 -4.45
C THR A 99 -9.72 9.01 -4.62
N SER A 100 -10.59 8.46 -5.47
CA SER A 100 -10.54 7.04 -5.83
C SER A 100 -9.20 6.63 -6.43
N CYS A 101 -8.62 7.46 -7.29
CA CYS A 101 -7.31 7.19 -7.90
C CYS A 101 -6.12 7.32 -6.95
N PHE A 102 -6.31 7.94 -5.78
CA PHE A 102 -5.30 7.99 -4.73
C PHE A 102 -5.19 6.67 -3.96
N PHE A 103 -6.21 5.80 -4.06
CA PHE A 103 -6.22 4.49 -3.46
C PHE A 103 -5.52 3.43 -4.35
N PRO A 104 -4.51 2.70 -3.85
CA PRO A 104 -3.72 1.73 -4.63
C PRO A 104 -4.53 0.69 -5.39
N GLN A 105 -5.65 0.20 -4.86
CA GLN A 105 -6.45 -0.83 -5.53
C GLN A 105 -6.98 -0.41 -6.91
N ASN A 106 -7.10 0.89 -7.17
CA ASN A 106 -7.62 1.40 -8.44
C ASN A 106 -6.52 1.67 -9.49
N ILE A 107 -5.24 1.68 -9.08
CA ILE A 107 -4.12 2.03 -9.95
C ILE A 107 -3.07 0.93 -10.09
N ILE A 108 -3.07 -0.06 -9.20
CA ILE A 108 -1.97 -1.04 -9.12
C ILE A 108 -1.73 -1.79 -10.42
N ASN A 109 -2.80 -2.13 -11.14
CA ASN A 109 -2.72 -2.82 -12.43
C ASN A 109 -2.22 -1.93 -13.59
N GLN A 110 -2.02 -0.63 -13.35
CA GLN A 110 -1.59 0.35 -14.34
C GLN A 110 -0.12 0.76 -14.16
N VAL A 111 0.50 0.41 -13.03
CA VAL A 111 1.92 0.68 -12.75
C VAL A 111 2.77 -0.19 -13.69
N LYS A 112 3.61 0.45 -14.49
CA LYS A 112 4.43 -0.24 -15.51
C LYS A 112 5.73 -0.76 -14.93
N SER A 113 6.33 -0.01 -14.02
CA SER A 113 7.59 -0.37 -13.39
C SER A 113 7.42 -1.52 -12.40
N PRO A 114 8.41 -2.42 -12.28
CA PRO A 114 8.35 -3.52 -11.32
C PRO A 114 8.13 -3.01 -9.89
N LEU A 115 7.04 -3.46 -9.27
CA LEU A 115 6.62 -3.05 -7.93
C LEU A 115 6.47 -4.29 -7.03
N PHE A 116 7.11 -4.26 -5.87
CA PHE A 116 6.89 -5.22 -4.78
C PHE A 116 5.99 -4.59 -3.72
N ILE A 117 4.87 -5.24 -3.39
CA ILE A 117 4.00 -4.80 -2.31
C ILE A 117 4.21 -5.73 -1.12
N LEU A 118 4.74 -5.16 -0.04
CA LEU A 118 4.74 -5.75 1.28
C LEU A 118 3.68 -5.04 2.12
N ASN A 119 2.71 -5.79 2.59
CA ASN A 119 1.70 -5.26 3.49
C ASN A 119 1.27 -6.36 4.45
N SER A 120 0.87 -5.97 5.65
CA SER A 120 0.18 -6.87 6.57
C SER A 120 -1.17 -7.26 5.97
N ALA A 121 -1.61 -8.50 6.23
CA ALA A 121 -2.93 -8.97 5.81
C ALA A 121 -4.06 -8.17 6.47
N PHE A 122 -3.80 -7.71 7.69
CA PHE A 122 -4.67 -6.84 8.48
C PHE A 122 -3.76 -5.74 9.02
N ASP A 123 -3.91 -4.52 8.51
CA ASP A 123 -3.05 -3.41 8.90
C ASP A 123 -3.63 -2.68 10.11
N SER A 124 -2.87 -2.57 11.19
CA SER A 124 -3.35 -1.98 12.44
C SER A 124 -3.77 -0.53 12.27
N TRP A 125 -3.05 0.23 11.43
CA TRP A 125 -3.40 1.61 11.12
C TRP A 125 -4.66 1.69 10.26
N GLN A 126 -4.82 0.81 9.26
CA GLN A 126 -6.09 0.71 8.52
C GLN A 126 -7.25 0.38 9.46
N ILE A 127 -7.05 -0.53 10.40
CA ILE A 127 -8.08 -0.88 11.38
C ILE A 127 -8.42 0.35 12.22
N GLU A 128 -7.44 1.00 12.83
CA GLU A 128 -7.67 2.13 13.73
C GLU A 128 -8.15 3.41 13.03
N SER A 129 -7.67 3.69 11.81
CA SER A 129 -7.96 4.95 11.11
C SER A 129 -9.14 4.85 10.15
N SER A 130 -9.42 3.64 9.63
CA SER A 130 -10.46 3.44 8.61
C SER A 130 -11.59 2.49 9.00
N ILE A 131 -11.34 1.41 9.74
CA ILE A 131 -12.36 0.37 10.05
C ILE A 131 -13.02 0.57 11.40
N ALA A 132 -12.26 1.06 12.37
CA ALA A 132 -12.61 1.24 13.77
C ALA A 132 -12.05 2.55 14.43
N PRO A 133 -12.01 3.75 13.79
CA PRO A 133 -11.77 5.00 14.50
C PRO A 133 -12.63 5.22 15.74
N PRO A 134 -12.11 5.97 16.74
CA PRO A 134 -12.83 6.29 17.98
C PRO A 134 -14.21 6.90 17.78
N SER A 135 -14.39 7.67 16.69
CA SER A 135 -15.68 8.30 16.37
C SER A 135 -16.80 7.30 16.11
N ALA A 136 -16.47 6.05 15.81
CA ALA A 136 -17.45 5.07 15.41
C ALA A 136 -17.30 3.71 16.13
N ASP A 137 -16.23 3.53 16.92
CA ASP A 137 -16.12 2.53 18.00
C ASP A 137 -16.01 3.22 19.37
N PRO A 138 -17.05 3.93 19.87
CA PRO A 138 -16.95 4.67 21.13
C PRO A 138 -16.75 3.76 22.34
N SER A 139 -17.11 2.49 22.23
CA SER A 139 -16.91 1.48 23.28
C SER A 139 -15.49 0.91 23.31
N GLY A 140 -14.66 1.22 22.31
CA GLY A 140 -13.29 0.71 22.20
C GLY A 140 -13.21 -0.80 21.99
N SER A 141 -14.27 -1.42 21.45
CA SER A 141 -14.35 -2.87 21.24
C SER A 141 -13.29 -3.41 20.26
N TRP A 142 -12.78 -2.56 19.36
CA TRP A 142 -11.76 -2.89 18.37
C TRP A 142 -10.34 -2.51 18.79
N HIS A 143 -10.16 -1.82 19.91
CA HIS A 143 -8.84 -1.34 20.36
C HIS A 143 -7.82 -2.48 20.56
N ASN A 144 -8.24 -3.62 21.12
CA ASN A 144 -7.37 -4.79 21.29
C ASN A 144 -7.07 -5.50 19.96
N CYS A 145 -8.00 -5.41 19.01
CA CYS A 145 -7.85 -5.97 17.67
C CYS A 145 -6.84 -5.15 16.85
N SER A 146 -6.87 -3.81 16.91
CA SER A 146 -5.90 -2.97 16.21
C SER A 146 -4.51 -2.97 16.86
N SER A 147 -4.43 -2.82 18.19
CA SER A 147 -3.14 -2.63 18.87
C SER A 147 -2.35 -3.91 19.10
N SER A 148 -3.04 -5.04 19.32
CA SER A 148 -2.44 -6.30 19.74
C SER A 148 -2.82 -7.48 18.84
N PHE A 149 -3.57 -7.26 17.75
CA PHE A 149 -4.15 -8.30 16.91
C PHE A 149 -4.96 -9.36 17.69
N LYS A 150 -5.54 -8.96 18.82
CA LYS A 150 -6.42 -9.81 19.64
C LYS A 150 -7.87 -9.55 19.27
N CYS A 151 -8.25 -10.04 18.10
CA CYS A 151 -9.60 -9.91 17.54
C CYS A 151 -10.48 -11.10 17.94
N ASN A 152 -11.77 -10.85 18.18
CA ASN A 152 -12.75 -11.92 18.34
C ASN A 152 -13.20 -12.49 16.97
N ALA A 153 -14.01 -13.55 16.98
CA ALA A 153 -14.43 -14.23 15.75
C ALA A 153 -15.19 -13.32 14.77
N SER A 154 -16.07 -12.43 15.24
CA SER A 154 -16.82 -11.54 14.34
C SER A 154 -15.93 -10.42 13.77
N GLN A 155 -14.99 -9.90 14.55
CA GLN A 155 -13.98 -8.94 14.09
C GLN A 155 -13.11 -9.57 13.00
N MET A 156 -12.64 -10.80 13.21
CA MET A 156 -11.85 -11.53 12.21
C MET A 156 -12.64 -11.79 10.93
N GLN A 157 -13.90 -12.21 11.03
CA GLN A 157 -14.76 -12.41 9.86
C GLN A 157 -14.94 -11.11 9.06
N PHE A 158 -15.11 -9.98 9.73
CA PHE A 158 -15.19 -8.67 9.08
C PHE A 158 -13.90 -8.33 8.34
N LEU A 159 -12.74 -8.48 8.99
CA LEU A 159 -11.43 -8.20 8.38
C LEU A 159 -11.14 -9.12 7.18
N GLU A 160 -11.52 -10.40 7.27
CA GLU A 160 -11.34 -11.37 6.19
C GLU A 160 -12.24 -11.07 4.97
N ALA A 161 -13.45 -10.58 5.20
CA ALA A 161 -14.34 -10.16 4.12
C ALA A 161 -13.71 -9.02 3.31
N GLU A 162 -13.23 -7.98 3.98
CA GLU A 162 -12.52 -6.85 3.34
C GLU A 162 -11.27 -7.29 2.58
N ARG A 163 -10.53 -8.28 3.12
CA ARG A 163 -9.32 -8.81 2.49
C ARG A 163 -9.62 -9.60 1.21
N LYS A 164 -10.62 -10.48 1.22
CA LYS A 164 -10.92 -11.38 0.09
C LYS A 164 -11.31 -10.64 -1.19
N ASP A 165 -12.04 -9.54 -1.04
CA ASP A 165 -12.54 -8.78 -2.19
C ASP A 165 -11.45 -7.97 -2.91
N THR A 166 -10.31 -7.69 -2.24
CA THR A 166 -9.31 -6.73 -2.77
C THR A 166 -7.91 -7.30 -3.00
N TRP A 167 -7.44 -8.25 -2.18
CA TRP A 167 -6.05 -8.74 -2.27
C TRP A 167 -5.85 -9.87 -3.29
N PHE A 168 -6.93 -10.50 -3.74
CA PHE A 168 -6.88 -11.66 -4.64
C PHE A 168 -7.59 -11.42 -5.99
N PRO A 169 -7.27 -10.38 -6.78
CA PRO A 169 -7.47 -10.50 -8.22
C PRO A 169 -6.64 -11.68 -8.72
N GLY A 170 -7.11 -12.43 -9.73
CA GLY A 170 -6.64 -13.77 -10.12
C GLY A 170 -5.14 -14.00 -10.43
N ASN A 171 -4.28 -12.99 -10.22
CA ASN A 171 -2.83 -13.02 -10.41
C ASN A 171 -2.04 -12.98 -9.08
N SER A 172 -2.70 -12.77 -7.94
CA SER A 172 -2.06 -12.79 -6.61
C SER A 172 -1.81 -14.24 -6.17
N GLN A 173 -0.58 -14.72 -6.27
CA GLN A 173 -0.23 -16.00 -5.64
C GLN A 173 -0.25 -15.83 -4.11
N PRO A 174 -0.94 -16.70 -3.36
CA PRO A 174 -0.73 -16.81 -1.93
C PRO A 174 0.77 -16.94 -1.69
N GLY A 175 1.31 -16.13 -0.78
CA GLY A 175 2.74 -16.18 -0.47
C GLY A 175 3.17 -17.61 -0.19
N GLU A 176 4.15 -18.11 -0.94
CA GLU A 176 4.86 -19.33 -0.59
C GLU A 176 5.42 -19.16 0.83
N ASP A 177 5.53 -20.25 1.62
CA ASP A 177 6.15 -20.24 2.96
C ASP A 177 7.63 -19.83 2.87
N LYS A 178 7.87 -18.52 2.73
CA LYS A 178 9.17 -17.88 2.54
C LYS A 178 9.27 -16.68 3.46
N GLY A 179 10.41 -16.54 4.14
CA GLY A 179 10.68 -15.34 4.92
C GLY A 179 10.71 -14.08 4.03
N ILE A 180 10.25 -12.94 4.56
CA ILE A 180 10.17 -11.66 3.83
C ILE A 180 11.50 -11.31 3.17
N ALA A 181 12.63 -11.49 3.87
CA ALA A 181 13.96 -11.22 3.33
C ALA A 181 14.30 -12.08 2.10
N VAL A 182 13.84 -13.33 2.08
CA VAL A 182 14.02 -14.24 0.94
C VAL A 182 13.14 -13.79 -0.21
N ALA A 183 11.85 -13.52 0.05
CA ALA A 183 10.90 -13.07 -0.99
C ALA A 183 11.33 -11.75 -1.65
N VAL A 184 11.70 -10.74 -0.85
CA VAL A 184 12.21 -9.45 -1.35
C VAL A 184 13.50 -9.65 -2.13
N GLY A 185 14.42 -10.46 -1.61
CA GLY A 185 15.67 -10.76 -2.30
C GLY A 185 15.45 -11.49 -3.63
N ASP A 186 14.54 -12.46 -3.68
CA ASP A 186 14.27 -13.22 -4.89
C ASP A 186 13.63 -12.36 -5.97
N TRP A 187 12.76 -11.42 -5.58
CA TRP A 187 12.22 -10.41 -6.50
C TRP A 187 13.28 -9.38 -6.93
N TYR A 188 14.09 -8.87 -5.99
CA TYR A 188 15.08 -7.84 -6.27
C TYR A 188 16.17 -8.36 -7.21
N PHE A 189 16.71 -9.53 -6.92
CA PHE A 189 17.78 -10.18 -7.70
C PHE A 189 17.24 -11.11 -8.80
N GLU A 190 15.92 -11.20 -8.98
CA GLU A 190 15.25 -12.04 -9.99
C GLU A 190 15.58 -13.53 -9.88
N ARG A 191 15.86 -14.01 -8.67
CA ARG A 191 16.23 -15.40 -8.40
C ARG A 191 15.05 -16.37 -8.51
N ALA A 192 13.81 -15.86 -8.49
CA ALA A 192 12.59 -16.64 -8.65
C ALA A 192 12.31 -17.10 -10.10
N LYS A 193 13.10 -16.66 -11.09
CA LYS A 193 13.01 -17.15 -12.47
C LYS A 193 14.02 -18.27 -12.70
N LYS A 194 13.61 -19.51 -12.41
CA LYS A 194 14.22 -20.74 -12.96
C LYS A 194 13.13 -21.70 -13.38
#